data_AF-A0A7J8VCD9-F1
#
_entry.id   AF-A0A7J8VCD9-F1
#
_cell.length_a   1.000
_cell.length_b   1.000
_cell.length_c   1.000
_cell.angle_alpha   90.00
_cell.angle_beta   90.00
_cell.angle_gamma   90.00
#
_symmetry.space_group_name_H-M   'P 1'
#
loop_
_entity.id
_entity.type
_entity.pdbx_description
1 polymer ?
#
loop_
_entity_poly.entity_id
_entity_poly.type
_entity_poly.pdbx_seq_one_letter_code
_entity_poly.pdbx_strand_id
1 'polypeptide(L)'
;RIGQETLTEENLADDDIEIELAPIAVQLAYVHQHLGQTQEAAGAYTDIVNRNLADEPSLAVAVNNLIAVKGPKEISDSLRKLDRLKEKDSQKFELARAIDLKLSPKQKETIYANRVLLLLHANKMDQARELVAVLPEMFPDNVMPLLLQAAVLVRENKAGKAEEMLGQFAERFPEKSKIILLARAQVAAAAGHPQIAADSLAKVPDIQHMPATVATLVALKERAGDINGAAAVLDSAIKWWKTAMTEGDQLSVIMREAASFKLRHGKEEEAAHLYEELVKSNGNIEALVGLITTVAHANVEKAEAYEKQLKSLPGLKGVDVDALEKTSGAKPVDGASRAGLAEAQEDGKTKEKPKKKRKRKPRYPKGFDPANPGPPPDPERWLPKRERSSYRPKRKDKRAAQVRGSQGAVVRDKNEPSASATNSNTSNSKSNQATSSKGVSQSAEPSRPQSKSSRKKSRK
;
A
#
# COMPACT_ATOMS: atom_id res chain seq x y z
N ARG A 1 -12.77 18.57 38.73
CA ARG A 1 -13.96 19.12 39.42
C ARG A 1 -13.82 18.95 40.93
N ILE A 2 -14.16 17.81 41.54
CA ILE A 2 -14.04 17.63 43.01
C ILE A 2 -12.66 18.05 43.54
N GLY A 3 -11.56 17.50 43.01
CA GLY A 3 -10.21 17.89 43.43
C GLY A 3 -9.81 19.34 43.10
N GLN A 4 -10.50 20.02 42.19
CA GLN A 4 -10.29 21.46 41.94
C GLN A 4 -11.05 22.28 42.99
N GLU A 5 -12.31 21.93 43.26
CA GLU A 5 -13.16 22.54 44.29
C GLU A 5 -12.46 22.43 45.68
N THR A 6 -11.90 21.27 46.03
CA THR A 6 -11.14 21.08 47.29
C THR A 6 -9.85 21.91 47.36
N LEU A 7 -9.03 21.96 46.31
CA LEU A 7 -7.78 22.74 46.37
C LEU A 7 -8.04 24.26 46.34
N THR A 8 -9.14 24.72 45.74
CA THR A 8 -9.60 26.11 45.86
C THR A 8 -10.11 26.40 47.28
N GLU A 9 -10.80 25.47 47.94
CA GLU A 9 -11.20 25.59 49.36
C GLU A 9 -10.00 25.65 50.31
N GLU A 10 -8.89 24.98 49.97
CA GLU A 10 -7.60 25.06 50.69
C GLU A 10 -6.82 26.37 50.42
N ASN A 11 -7.33 27.27 49.56
CA ASN A 11 -6.73 28.55 49.17
C ASN A 11 -5.37 28.44 48.45
N LEU A 12 -5.15 27.37 47.69
CA LEU A 12 -4.03 27.31 46.74
C LEU A 12 -4.26 28.34 45.62
N ALA A 13 -3.17 28.85 45.02
CA ALA A 13 -3.27 29.70 43.84
C ALA A 13 -3.68 28.85 42.62
N ASP A 14 -4.40 29.45 41.66
CA ASP A 14 -4.89 28.73 40.47
C ASP A 14 -3.76 27.98 39.73
N ASP A 15 -2.57 28.58 39.61
CA ASP A 15 -1.39 27.95 39.00
C ASP A 15 -0.93 26.68 39.76
N ASP A 16 -0.96 26.70 41.11
CA ASP A 16 -0.59 25.55 41.94
C ASP A 16 -1.65 24.44 41.84
N ILE A 17 -2.94 24.81 41.79
CA ILE A 17 -4.05 23.88 41.56
C ILE A 17 -3.90 23.19 40.20
N GLU A 18 -3.51 23.92 39.15
CA GLU A 18 -3.27 23.34 37.83
C GLU A 18 -2.05 22.42 37.79
N ILE A 19 -0.99 22.71 38.56
CA ILE A 19 0.19 21.84 38.69
C ILE A 19 -0.19 20.52 39.38
N GLU A 20 -0.89 20.57 40.53
CA GLU A 20 -1.33 19.38 41.26
C GLU A 20 -2.33 18.51 40.46
N LEU A 21 -3.18 19.13 39.64
CA LEU A 21 -4.13 18.41 38.77
C LEU A 21 -3.53 17.94 37.44
N ALA A 22 -2.31 18.36 37.07
CA ALA A 22 -1.70 18.03 35.78
C ALA A 22 -1.60 16.51 35.50
N PRO A 23 -1.18 15.64 36.45
CA PRO A 23 -1.13 14.20 36.21
C PRO A 23 -2.50 13.60 35.90
N ILE A 24 -3.55 14.07 36.59
CA ILE A 24 -4.93 13.62 36.40
C ILE A 24 -5.47 14.08 35.05
N ALA A 25 -5.20 15.33 34.66
CA ALA A 25 -5.59 15.87 33.35
C ALA A 25 -4.96 15.10 32.18
N VAL A 26 -3.66 14.75 32.29
CA VAL A 26 -2.97 13.93 31.28
C VAL A 26 -3.52 12.51 31.21
N GLN A 27 -3.84 11.89 32.36
CA GLN A 27 -4.47 10.56 32.39
C GLN A 27 -5.88 10.58 31.78
N LEU A 28 -6.68 11.60 32.05
CA LEU A 28 -8.02 11.76 31.47
C LEU A 28 -7.94 11.91 29.94
N ALA A 29 -7.03 12.74 29.43
CA ALA A 29 -6.77 12.88 27.99
C ALA A 29 -6.33 11.55 27.33
N TYR A 30 -5.56 10.72 28.06
CA TYR A 30 -5.18 9.38 27.63
C TYR A 30 -6.37 8.39 27.58
N VAL A 31 -7.31 8.47 28.53
CA VAL A 31 -8.55 7.70 28.47
C VAL A 31 -9.40 8.12 27.26
N HIS A 32 -9.60 9.41 27.02
CA HIS A 32 -10.28 9.91 25.82
C HIS A 32 -9.63 9.40 24.52
N GLN A 33 -8.30 9.37 24.46
CA GLN A 33 -7.56 8.82 23.32
C GLN A 33 -7.88 7.34 23.09
N HIS A 34 -7.93 6.52 24.15
CA HIS A 34 -8.27 5.09 24.06
C HIS A 34 -9.75 4.82 23.73
N LEU A 35 -10.66 5.71 24.15
CA LEU A 35 -12.07 5.68 23.76
C LEU A 35 -12.33 6.15 22.31
N GLY A 36 -11.29 6.50 21.56
CA GLY A 36 -11.39 6.98 20.17
C GLY A 36 -11.76 8.46 20.04
N GLN A 37 -11.91 9.19 21.15
CA GLN A 37 -12.18 10.63 21.21
C GLN A 37 -10.92 11.46 20.92
N THR A 38 -10.32 11.21 19.76
CA THR A 38 -8.99 11.72 19.37
C THR A 38 -8.91 13.24 19.27
N GLN A 39 -10.00 13.93 18.93
CA GLN A 39 -10.04 15.40 18.87
C GLN A 39 -10.02 16.02 20.27
N GLU A 40 -10.82 15.49 21.20
CA GLU A 40 -10.90 15.94 22.59
C GLU A 40 -9.56 15.70 23.30
N ALA A 41 -8.98 14.51 23.13
CA ALA A 41 -7.64 14.19 23.63
C ALA A 41 -6.55 15.12 23.06
N ALA A 42 -6.57 15.37 21.74
CA ALA A 42 -5.60 16.28 21.11
C ALA A 42 -5.72 17.73 21.62
N GLY A 43 -6.94 18.20 21.89
CA GLY A 43 -7.20 19.49 22.53
C GLY A 43 -6.61 19.53 23.93
N ALA A 44 -7.02 18.60 24.81
CA ALA A 44 -6.56 18.52 26.20
C ALA A 44 -5.03 18.45 26.32
N TYR A 45 -4.34 17.61 25.52
CA TYR A 45 -2.88 17.60 25.53
C TYR A 45 -2.27 18.91 24.99
N THR A 46 -2.88 19.54 23.99
CA THR A 46 -2.39 20.82 23.44
C THR A 46 -2.49 21.92 24.49
N ASP A 47 -3.58 21.97 25.26
CA ASP A 47 -3.77 22.95 26.32
C ASP A 47 -2.72 22.77 27.43
N ILE A 48 -2.49 21.54 27.90
CA ILE A 48 -1.45 21.23 28.90
C ILE A 48 -0.05 21.62 28.39
N VAL A 49 0.27 21.30 27.13
CA VAL A 49 1.56 21.62 26.50
C VAL A 49 1.76 23.14 26.27
N ASN A 50 0.67 23.89 26.04
CA ASN A 50 0.71 25.33 25.86
C ASN A 50 0.84 26.09 27.19
N ARG A 51 0.23 25.58 28.26
CA ARG A 51 0.35 26.13 29.63
C ARG A 51 1.77 26.00 30.18
N ASN A 52 2.50 24.96 29.77
CA ASN A 52 3.90 24.73 30.15
C ASN A 52 4.10 24.74 31.68
N LEU A 53 3.22 23.99 32.37
CA LEU A 53 3.22 23.80 33.82
C LEU A 53 4.57 23.23 34.33
N ALA A 54 4.89 23.49 35.60
CA ALA A 54 6.16 23.11 36.21
C ALA A 54 6.35 21.58 36.39
N ASP A 55 5.29 20.76 36.29
CA ASP A 55 5.42 19.30 36.35
C ASP A 55 5.95 18.72 35.02
N GLU A 56 7.28 18.69 34.90
CA GLU A 56 8.00 18.17 33.75
C GLU A 56 7.59 16.74 33.32
N PRO A 57 7.31 15.77 34.23
CA PRO A 57 6.85 14.42 33.87
C PRO A 57 5.49 14.40 33.18
N SER A 58 4.47 15.08 33.71
CA SER A 58 3.16 15.15 33.06
C SER A 58 3.26 15.89 31.72
N LEU A 59 4.05 16.95 31.66
CA LEU A 59 4.35 17.64 30.40
C LEU A 59 5.03 16.71 29.38
N ALA A 60 6.00 15.91 29.79
CA ALA A 60 6.68 14.93 28.92
C ALA A 60 5.71 13.88 28.36
N VAL A 61 4.82 13.34 29.20
CA VAL A 61 3.79 12.38 28.78
C VAL A 61 2.76 13.04 27.85
N ALA A 62 2.31 14.26 28.16
CA ALA A 62 1.38 15.03 27.32
C ALA A 62 1.98 15.32 25.93
N VAL A 63 3.25 15.77 25.87
CA VAL A 63 3.98 15.99 24.61
C VAL A 63 4.04 14.68 23.80
N ASN A 64 4.43 13.58 24.42
CA ASN A 64 4.55 12.28 23.76
C ASN A 64 3.22 11.78 23.19
N ASN A 65 2.14 11.89 23.97
CA ASN A 65 0.82 11.41 23.55
C ASN A 65 0.20 12.32 22.47
N LEU A 66 0.39 13.64 22.56
CA LEU A 66 0.00 14.59 21.51
C LEU A 66 0.67 14.25 20.17
N ILE A 67 1.95 13.89 20.21
CA ILE A 67 2.71 13.45 19.04
C ILE A 67 2.13 12.15 18.46
N ALA A 68 1.79 11.18 19.31
CA ALA A 68 1.16 9.94 18.87
C ALA A 68 -0.21 10.18 18.19
N VAL A 69 -1.03 11.09 18.73
CA VAL A 69 -2.33 11.46 18.13
C VAL A 69 -2.18 12.24 16.82
N LYS A 70 -1.23 13.18 16.74
CA LYS A 70 -0.97 13.95 15.51
C LYS A 70 -0.32 13.12 14.40
N GLY A 71 0.49 12.12 14.77
CA GLY A 71 1.23 11.27 13.84
C GLY A 71 2.20 12.07 12.94
N PRO A 72 2.50 11.59 11.72
CA PRO A 72 3.50 12.18 10.83
C PRO A 72 3.06 13.48 10.12
N LYS A 73 2.01 14.17 10.61
CA LYS A 73 1.50 15.40 9.98
C LYS A 73 2.38 16.63 10.26
N GLU A 74 2.93 16.74 11.46
CA GLU A 74 3.65 17.93 11.95
C GLU A 74 5.08 17.58 12.42
N ILE A 75 5.79 16.77 11.64
CA ILE A 75 7.07 16.12 12.05
C ILE A 75 8.08 17.09 12.65
N SER A 76 8.25 18.29 12.08
CA SER A 76 9.21 19.30 12.56
C SER A 76 8.82 19.92 13.90
N ASP A 77 7.53 20.17 14.14
CA ASP A 77 7.04 20.68 15.42
C ASP A 77 7.07 19.59 16.50
N SER A 78 6.67 18.36 16.14
CA SER A 78 6.77 17.19 17.01
C SER A 78 8.22 16.92 17.46
N LEU A 79 9.20 16.97 16.55
CA LEU A 79 10.61 16.87 16.90
C LEU A 79 11.05 18.02 17.82
N ARG A 80 10.69 19.28 17.50
CA ARG A 80 11.01 20.45 18.33
C ARG A 80 10.41 20.35 19.74
N LYS A 81 9.24 19.74 19.90
CA LYS A 81 8.60 19.48 21.19
C LYS A 81 9.34 18.41 21.99
N LEU A 82 9.76 17.31 21.37
CA LEU A 82 10.62 16.31 22.02
C LEU A 82 12.00 16.88 22.39
N ASP A 83 12.57 17.75 21.56
CA ASP A 83 13.86 18.40 21.85
C ASP A 83 13.81 19.28 23.11
N ARG A 84 12.60 19.67 23.62
CA ARG A 84 12.45 20.34 24.93
C ARG A 84 12.62 19.39 26.12
N LEU A 85 12.41 18.09 25.92
CA LEU A 85 12.56 17.06 26.96
C LEU A 85 14.01 16.53 27.05
N LYS A 86 14.88 17.04 26.19
CA LYS A 86 16.28 16.64 26.07
C LYS A 86 17.14 17.34 27.14
N GLU A 87 18.11 16.62 27.70
CA GLU A 87 19.16 17.21 28.53
C GLU A 87 19.94 18.28 27.76
N LYS A 88 20.14 19.46 28.38
CA LYS A 88 20.56 20.68 27.66
C LYS A 88 21.97 20.61 27.11
N ASP A 89 22.87 19.97 27.87
CA ASP A 89 24.30 19.90 27.57
C ASP A 89 24.69 18.67 26.73
N SER A 90 23.77 17.71 26.56
CA SER A 90 24.04 16.51 25.76
C SER A 90 24.04 16.83 24.27
N GLN A 91 24.95 16.24 23.50
CA GLN A 91 24.86 16.28 22.03
C GLN A 91 23.81 15.30 21.50
N LYS A 92 23.69 14.14 22.15
CA LYS A 92 22.75 13.06 21.79
C LYS A 92 21.35 13.39 22.25
N PHE A 93 20.37 12.53 21.99
CA PHE A 93 19.06 12.64 22.63
C PHE A 93 19.03 11.75 23.87
N GLU A 94 19.12 12.40 25.02
CA GLU A 94 18.99 11.81 26.36
C GLU A 94 17.92 12.65 27.08
N LEU A 95 17.01 11.98 27.81
CA LEU A 95 15.99 12.67 28.60
C LEU A 95 16.63 13.49 29.72
N ALA A 96 16.11 14.70 29.96
CA ALA A 96 16.58 15.54 31.07
C ALA A 96 16.46 14.79 32.41
N ARG A 97 17.47 14.92 33.29
CA ARG A 97 17.61 14.09 34.50
C ARG A 97 16.37 14.07 35.41
N ALA A 98 15.66 15.19 35.55
CA ALA A 98 14.46 15.31 36.37
C ALA A 98 13.26 14.52 35.79
N ILE A 99 13.16 14.44 34.46
CA ILE A 99 12.18 13.61 33.74
C ILE A 99 12.59 12.14 33.85
N ASP A 100 13.86 11.83 33.59
CA ASP A 100 14.35 10.44 33.55
C ASP A 100 14.22 9.74 34.92
N LEU A 101 14.43 10.44 36.04
CA LEU A 101 14.24 9.84 37.36
C LEU A 101 12.78 9.56 37.75
N LYS A 102 11.81 10.25 37.13
CA LYS A 102 10.38 10.16 37.48
C LYS A 102 9.54 9.30 36.53
N LEU A 103 9.93 9.16 35.25
CA LEU A 103 9.18 8.36 34.28
C LEU A 103 9.42 6.86 34.44
N SER A 104 8.34 6.08 34.30
CA SER A 104 8.44 4.61 34.24
C SER A 104 9.23 4.15 33.00
N PRO A 105 9.90 2.97 33.04
CA PRO A 105 10.66 2.45 31.90
C PRO A 105 9.84 2.40 30.60
N LYS A 106 8.56 2.03 30.67
CA LYS A 106 7.64 1.97 29.53
C LYS A 106 7.34 3.36 28.93
N GLN A 107 7.22 4.39 29.76
CA GLN A 107 7.05 5.78 29.28
C GLN A 107 8.31 6.27 28.59
N LYS A 108 9.49 6.04 29.18
CA LYS A 108 10.79 6.37 28.56
C LYS A 108 10.93 5.71 27.19
N GLU A 109 10.75 4.39 27.13
CA GLU A 109 10.81 3.61 25.91
C GLU A 109 9.86 4.16 24.84
N THR A 110 8.62 4.51 25.20
CA THR A 110 7.65 5.08 24.26
C THR A 110 8.12 6.43 23.70
N ILE A 111 8.73 7.29 24.52
CA ILE A 111 9.29 8.58 24.08
C ILE A 111 10.45 8.36 23.10
N TYR A 112 11.39 7.46 23.43
CA TYR A 112 12.49 7.11 22.55
C TYR A 112 12.00 6.50 21.22
N ALA A 113 11.03 5.58 21.27
CA ALA A 113 10.43 4.96 20.10
C ALA A 113 9.74 5.99 19.19
N ASN A 114 8.90 6.86 19.75
CA ASN A 114 8.24 7.93 19.01
C ASN A 114 9.25 8.91 18.41
N ARG A 115 10.36 9.21 19.10
CA ARG A 115 11.45 9.99 18.51
C ARG A 115 12.08 9.29 17.31
N VAL A 116 12.44 8.01 17.41
CA VAL A 116 13.01 7.26 16.28
C VAL A 116 12.06 7.26 15.08
N LEU A 117 10.77 6.99 15.31
CA LEU A 117 9.75 7.01 14.25
C LEU A 117 9.67 8.39 13.58
N LEU A 118 9.66 9.49 14.34
CA LEU A 118 9.71 10.85 13.79
C LEU A 118 11.00 11.13 13.00
N LEU A 119 12.16 10.67 13.47
CA LEU A 119 13.43 10.81 12.75
C LEU A 119 13.42 10.05 11.41
N LEU A 120 12.83 8.85 11.38
CA LEU A 120 12.61 8.08 10.15
C LEU A 120 11.63 8.76 9.19
N HIS A 121 10.56 9.38 9.70
CA HIS A 121 9.65 10.19 8.89
C HIS A 121 10.30 11.50 8.40
N ALA A 122 11.21 12.09 9.17
CA ALA A 122 12.00 13.26 8.81
C ALA A 122 13.21 12.95 7.89
N ASN A 123 13.45 11.68 7.56
CA ASN A 123 14.64 11.19 6.86
C ASN A 123 15.99 11.57 7.53
N LYS A 124 15.99 11.76 8.86
CA LYS A 124 17.19 12.07 9.67
C LYS A 124 17.91 10.77 10.09
N MET A 125 18.38 10.03 9.09
CA MET A 125 18.85 8.65 9.27
C MET A 125 20.03 8.50 10.24
N ASP A 126 20.98 9.44 10.27
CA ASP A 126 22.14 9.33 11.17
C ASP A 126 21.75 9.47 12.64
N GLN A 127 20.85 10.42 12.97
CA GLN A 127 20.29 10.57 14.31
C GLN A 127 19.42 9.36 14.71
N ALA A 128 18.67 8.79 13.75
CA ALA A 128 17.90 7.57 14.01
C ALA A 128 18.83 6.38 14.31
N ARG A 129 19.90 6.20 13.53
CA ARG A 129 20.89 5.13 13.69
C ARG A 129 21.64 5.22 15.01
N GLU A 130 22.10 6.42 15.38
CA GLU A 130 22.75 6.65 16.68
C GLU A 130 21.81 6.34 17.84
N LEU A 131 20.55 6.78 17.76
CA LEU A 131 19.58 6.55 18.82
C LEU A 131 19.23 5.07 18.99
N VAL A 132 18.93 4.34 17.91
CA VAL A 132 18.60 2.91 18.01
C VAL A 132 19.78 2.04 18.42
N ALA A 133 21.03 2.51 18.32
CA ALA A 133 22.19 1.74 18.76
C ALA A 133 22.20 1.53 20.29
N VAL A 134 21.75 2.52 21.07
CA VAL A 134 21.75 2.46 22.55
C VAL A 134 20.47 1.84 23.15
N LEU A 135 19.35 1.84 22.41
CA LEU A 135 18.07 1.36 22.96
C LEU A 135 18.05 -0.09 23.48
N PRO A 136 18.77 -1.09 22.89
CA PRO A 136 18.78 -2.44 23.45
C PRO A 136 19.49 -2.54 24.81
N GLU A 137 20.48 -1.69 25.07
CA GLU A 137 21.17 -1.64 26.36
C GLU A 137 20.31 -0.94 27.42
N MET A 138 19.52 0.07 27.01
CA MET A 138 18.58 0.78 27.87
C MET A 138 17.31 -0.02 28.20
N PHE A 139 16.84 -0.86 27.27
CA PHE A 139 15.57 -1.59 27.36
C PHE A 139 15.71 -3.07 26.93
N PRO A 140 16.59 -3.87 27.59
CA PRO A 140 16.93 -5.22 27.15
C PRO A 140 15.76 -6.20 27.17
N ASP A 141 14.74 -5.94 27.99
CA ASP A 141 13.57 -6.80 28.12
C ASP A 141 12.51 -6.60 27.02
N ASN A 142 12.55 -5.51 26.26
CA ASN A 142 11.54 -5.21 25.25
C ASN A 142 12.01 -5.57 23.82
N VAL A 143 11.07 -5.98 22.98
CA VAL A 143 11.27 -6.22 21.55
C VAL A 143 11.32 -4.92 20.73
N MET A 144 10.77 -3.81 21.25
CA MET A 144 10.65 -2.54 20.52
C MET A 144 12.00 -1.96 20.04
N PRO A 145 13.10 -1.93 20.84
CA PRO A 145 14.42 -1.51 20.37
C PRO A 145 14.88 -2.24 19.10
N LEU A 146 14.69 -3.57 19.06
CA LEU A 146 15.08 -4.40 17.93
C LEU A 146 14.23 -4.13 16.68
N LEU A 147 12.92 -3.96 16.87
CA LEU A 147 12.00 -3.59 15.78
C LEU A 147 12.36 -2.22 15.18
N LEU A 148 12.77 -1.27 16.03
CA LEU A 148 13.25 0.04 15.58
C LEU A 148 14.60 -0.06 14.84
N GLN A 149 15.55 -0.86 15.32
CA GLN A 149 16.80 -1.14 14.59
C GLN A 149 16.53 -1.75 13.21
N ALA A 150 15.64 -2.75 13.13
CA ALA A 150 15.21 -3.33 11.86
C ALA A 150 14.53 -2.28 10.95
N ALA A 151 13.69 -1.40 11.49
CA ALA A 151 13.07 -0.32 10.73
C ALA A 151 14.09 0.69 10.16
N VAL A 152 15.15 1.04 10.92
CA VAL A 152 16.27 1.85 10.41
C VAL A 152 16.97 1.12 9.25
N LEU A 153 17.32 -0.16 9.43
CA LEU A 153 17.99 -0.96 8.39
C LEU A 153 17.17 -1.09 7.10
N VAL A 154 15.85 -1.29 7.21
CA VAL A 154 14.94 -1.33 6.06
C VAL A 154 14.89 0.03 5.34
N ARG A 155 14.84 1.14 6.09
CA ARG A 155 14.90 2.50 5.53
C ARG A 155 16.25 2.80 4.86
N GLU A 156 17.34 2.16 5.29
CA GLU A 156 18.65 2.21 4.62
C GLU A 156 18.78 1.24 3.43
N ASN A 157 17.69 0.58 3.00
CA ASN A 157 17.69 -0.46 1.95
C ASN A 157 18.56 -1.69 2.28
N LYS A 158 18.71 -2.04 3.56
CA LYS A 158 19.49 -3.17 4.09
C LYS A 158 18.58 -4.28 4.63
N ALA A 159 17.51 -4.62 3.91
CA ALA A 159 16.49 -5.56 4.37
C ALA A 159 17.06 -6.92 4.82
N GLY A 160 17.99 -7.52 4.06
CA GLY A 160 18.62 -8.80 4.44
C GLY A 160 19.34 -8.76 5.81
N LYS A 161 19.93 -7.62 6.20
CA LYS A 161 20.53 -7.46 7.54
C LYS A 161 19.48 -7.36 8.65
N ALA A 162 18.34 -6.74 8.35
CA ALA A 162 17.20 -6.71 9.27
C ALA A 162 16.59 -8.12 9.44
N GLU A 163 16.44 -8.87 8.35
CA GLU A 163 15.94 -10.25 8.36
C GLU A 163 16.84 -11.19 9.16
N GLU A 164 18.16 -11.07 9.00
CA GLU A 164 19.16 -11.82 9.76
C GLU A 164 19.10 -11.48 11.25
N MET A 165 19.13 -10.19 11.61
CA MET A 165 19.04 -9.69 12.99
C MET A 165 17.77 -10.19 13.70
N LEU A 166 16.60 -10.05 13.06
CA LEU A 166 15.33 -10.53 13.60
C LEU A 166 15.32 -12.07 13.72
N GLY A 167 15.90 -12.78 12.76
CA GLY A 167 16.04 -14.24 12.80
C GLY A 167 16.88 -14.73 13.99
N GLN A 168 18.08 -14.17 14.17
CA GLN A 168 18.97 -14.52 15.27
C GLN A 168 18.33 -14.24 16.65
N PHE A 169 17.56 -13.16 16.78
CA PHE A 169 16.86 -12.88 18.04
C PHE A 169 15.70 -13.86 18.30
N ALA A 170 14.91 -14.19 17.28
CA ALA A 170 13.82 -15.15 17.40
C ALA A 170 14.30 -16.56 17.83
N GLU A 171 15.50 -16.95 17.38
CA GLU A 171 16.14 -18.23 17.76
C GLU A 171 16.73 -18.20 19.18
N ARG A 172 17.23 -17.04 19.65
CA ARG A 172 17.74 -16.86 21.02
C ARG A 172 16.64 -16.72 22.07
N PHE A 173 15.50 -16.13 21.70
CA PHE A 173 14.39 -15.84 22.63
C PHE A 173 13.04 -16.33 22.08
N PRO A 174 12.77 -17.66 22.09
CA PRO A 174 11.52 -18.24 21.59
C PRO A 174 10.26 -17.59 22.19
N GLU A 175 10.24 -17.32 23.50
CA GLU A 175 9.12 -16.67 24.21
C GLU A 175 8.74 -15.28 23.67
N LYS A 176 9.74 -14.52 23.17
CA LYS A 176 9.55 -13.17 22.61
C LYS A 176 9.51 -13.18 21.07
N SER A 177 9.59 -14.36 20.44
CA SER A 177 9.80 -14.52 18.99
C SER A 177 8.59 -14.14 18.13
N LYS A 178 7.36 -14.29 18.62
CA LYS A 178 6.12 -14.11 17.82
C LYS A 178 6.06 -12.79 17.06
N ILE A 179 6.28 -11.66 17.75
CA ILE A 179 6.24 -10.33 17.14
C ILE A 179 7.43 -10.14 16.17
N ILE A 180 8.59 -10.69 16.52
CA ILE A 180 9.83 -10.61 15.74
C ILE A 180 9.73 -11.41 14.44
N LEU A 181 9.12 -12.60 14.47
CA LEU A 181 8.86 -13.45 13.30
C LEU A 181 7.84 -12.80 12.35
N LEU A 182 6.78 -12.20 12.88
CA LEU A 182 5.82 -11.41 12.09
C LEU A 182 6.50 -10.20 11.42
N ALA A 183 7.33 -9.46 12.16
CA ALA A 183 8.10 -8.35 11.59
C ALA A 183 9.09 -8.83 10.52
N ARG A 184 9.82 -9.93 10.76
CA ARG A 184 10.74 -10.53 9.78
C ARG A 184 10.00 -10.94 8.50
N ALA A 185 8.83 -11.57 8.64
CA ALA A 185 7.99 -11.93 7.52
C ALA A 185 7.53 -10.72 6.70
N GLN A 186 7.08 -9.65 7.36
CA GLN A 186 6.67 -8.41 6.70
C GLN A 186 7.84 -7.75 5.95
N VAL A 187 9.02 -7.69 6.57
CA VAL A 187 10.24 -7.15 5.95
C VAL A 187 10.64 -7.97 4.73
N ALA A 188 10.73 -9.29 4.85
CA ALA A 188 11.09 -10.18 3.76
C ALA A 188 10.07 -10.14 2.60
N ALA A 189 8.77 -10.08 2.89
CA ALA A 189 7.73 -9.95 1.88
C ALA A 189 7.81 -8.62 1.12
N ALA A 190 8.11 -7.52 1.82
CA ALA A 190 8.32 -6.20 1.23
C ALA A 190 9.63 -6.10 0.42
N ALA A 191 10.70 -6.77 0.86
CA ALA A 191 11.97 -6.87 0.16
C ALA A 191 11.93 -7.76 -1.10
N GLY A 192 10.90 -8.58 -1.24
CA GLY A 192 10.77 -9.54 -2.34
C GLY A 192 11.47 -10.88 -2.09
N HIS A 193 11.64 -11.27 -0.83
CA HIS A 193 12.20 -12.55 -0.38
C HIS A 193 11.06 -13.51 0.09
N PRO A 194 10.27 -14.10 -0.81
CA PRO A 194 9.06 -14.85 -0.44
C PRO A 194 9.34 -16.11 0.39
N GLN A 195 10.49 -16.77 0.19
CA GLN A 195 10.91 -17.95 0.97
C GLN A 195 11.10 -17.58 2.46
N ILE A 196 11.95 -16.58 2.73
CA ILE A 196 12.22 -16.10 4.10
C ILE A 196 10.94 -15.61 4.79
N ALA A 197 10.03 -14.98 4.04
CA ALA A 197 8.73 -14.57 4.54
C ALA A 197 7.85 -15.76 4.96
N ALA A 198 7.75 -16.78 4.09
CA ALA A 198 6.97 -17.99 4.39
C ALA A 198 7.57 -18.77 5.57
N ASP A 199 8.89 -18.97 5.61
CA ASP A 199 9.57 -19.68 6.69
C ASP A 199 9.44 -18.96 8.04
N SER A 200 9.42 -17.62 8.03
CA SER A 200 9.21 -16.82 9.25
C SER A 200 7.78 -16.92 9.77
N LEU A 201 6.77 -16.92 8.88
CA LEU A 201 5.36 -17.12 9.27
C LEU A 201 5.08 -18.54 9.75
N ALA A 202 5.67 -19.55 9.09
CA ALA A 202 5.48 -20.96 9.45
C ALA A 202 6.02 -21.31 10.84
N LYS A 203 6.95 -20.51 11.38
CA LYS A 203 7.48 -20.63 12.74
C LYS A 203 6.56 -20.05 13.84
N VAL A 204 5.39 -19.49 13.51
CA VAL A 204 4.44 -18.93 14.50
C VAL A 204 3.27 -19.90 14.73
N PRO A 205 3.30 -20.75 15.79
CA PRO A 205 2.35 -21.85 15.94
C PRO A 205 0.89 -21.39 16.11
N ASP A 206 0.65 -20.36 16.93
CA ASP A 206 -0.68 -19.84 17.27
C ASP A 206 -1.58 -19.50 16.07
N ILE A 207 -0.96 -19.16 14.94
CA ILE A 207 -1.66 -18.70 13.73
C ILE A 207 -1.45 -19.64 12.53
N GLN A 208 -0.62 -20.69 12.66
CA GLN A 208 -0.11 -21.48 11.53
C GLN A 208 -1.22 -22.03 10.63
N HIS A 209 -2.31 -22.51 11.23
CA HIS A 209 -3.44 -23.12 10.51
C HIS A 209 -4.61 -22.16 10.26
N MET A 210 -4.54 -20.90 10.70
CA MET A 210 -5.62 -19.93 10.49
C MET A 210 -5.77 -19.63 8.98
N PRO A 211 -7.00 -19.51 8.42
CA PRO A 211 -7.21 -19.39 6.97
C PRO A 211 -6.41 -18.27 6.31
N ALA A 212 -6.30 -17.11 6.96
CA ALA A 212 -5.50 -15.98 6.47
C ALA A 212 -3.99 -16.28 6.43
N THR A 213 -3.46 -16.99 7.43
CA THR A 213 -2.05 -17.41 7.47
C THR A 213 -1.77 -18.51 6.44
N VAL A 214 -2.68 -19.47 6.29
CA VAL A 214 -2.59 -20.52 5.25
C VAL A 214 -2.59 -19.89 3.86
N ALA A 215 -3.53 -18.98 3.56
CA ALA A 215 -3.61 -18.29 2.27
C ALA A 215 -2.34 -17.46 1.98
N THR A 216 -1.82 -16.74 2.96
CA THR A 216 -0.59 -15.94 2.80
C THR A 216 0.66 -16.81 2.65
N LEU A 217 0.78 -17.91 3.40
CA LEU A 217 1.86 -18.89 3.23
C LEU A 217 1.84 -19.54 1.85
N VAL A 218 0.66 -19.96 1.36
CA VAL A 218 0.48 -20.53 0.03
C VAL A 218 0.87 -19.53 -1.04
N ALA A 219 0.37 -18.28 -0.98
CA ALA A 219 0.69 -17.25 -1.96
C ALA A 219 2.20 -16.88 -1.96
N LEU A 220 2.86 -16.87 -0.80
CA LEU A 220 4.31 -16.66 -0.70
C LEU A 220 5.09 -17.84 -1.29
N LYS A 221 4.71 -19.09 -0.99
CA LYS A 221 5.38 -20.28 -1.54
C LYS A 221 5.14 -20.45 -3.05
N GLU A 222 3.93 -20.17 -3.54
CA GLU A 222 3.61 -20.13 -4.97
C GLU A 222 4.49 -19.08 -5.68
N ARG A 223 4.64 -17.87 -5.11
CA ARG A 223 5.55 -16.82 -5.61
C ARG A 223 7.04 -17.21 -5.52
N ALA A 224 7.41 -18.08 -4.60
CA ALA A 224 8.76 -18.64 -4.48
C ALA A 224 9.05 -19.81 -5.44
N GLY A 225 8.04 -20.30 -6.18
CA GLY A 225 8.12 -21.51 -7.00
C GLY A 225 7.98 -22.83 -6.19
N ASP A 226 7.76 -22.76 -4.88
CA ASP A 226 7.59 -23.92 -4.00
C ASP A 226 6.14 -24.43 -4.02
N ILE A 227 5.70 -24.94 -5.17
CA ILE A 227 4.34 -25.48 -5.38
C ILE A 227 4.08 -26.67 -4.44
N ASN A 228 5.08 -27.52 -4.21
CA ASN A 228 4.95 -28.70 -3.36
C ASN A 228 4.84 -28.34 -1.87
N GLY A 229 5.64 -27.39 -1.38
CA GLY A 229 5.50 -26.88 -0.02
C GLY A 229 4.23 -26.06 0.18
N ALA A 230 3.72 -25.37 -0.85
CA ALA A 230 2.42 -24.71 -0.80
C ALA A 230 1.27 -25.73 -0.65
N ALA A 231 1.29 -26.81 -1.44
CA ALA A 231 0.36 -27.93 -1.29
C ALA A 231 0.47 -28.56 0.11
N ALA A 232 1.69 -28.78 0.63
CA ALA A 232 1.90 -29.34 1.96
C ALA A 232 1.35 -28.44 3.10
N VAL A 233 1.39 -27.11 2.95
CA VAL A 233 0.76 -26.18 3.89
C VAL A 233 -0.76 -26.39 3.91
N LEU A 234 -1.40 -26.46 2.72
CA LEU A 234 -2.84 -26.75 2.61
C LEU A 234 -3.21 -28.11 3.20
N ASP A 235 -2.47 -29.17 2.87
CA ASP A 235 -2.69 -30.52 3.39
C ASP A 235 -2.51 -30.58 4.93
N SER A 236 -1.57 -29.81 5.49
CA SER A 236 -1.39 -29.69 6.94
C SER A 236 -2.56 -28.95 7.62
N ALA A 237 -3.08 -27.89 6.98
CA ALA A 237 -4.24 -27.17 7.48
C ALA A 237 -5.50 -28.05 7.45
N ILE A 238 -5.75 -28.78 6.35
CA ILE A 238 -6.87 -29.74 6.25
C ILE A 238 -6.80 -30.77 7.38
N LYS A 239 -5.62 -31.35 7.65
CA LYS A 239 -5.43 -32.30 8.75
C LYS A 239 -5.75 -31.68 10.11
N TRP A 240 -5.27 -30.46 10.37
CA TRP A 240 -5.56 -29.76 11.62
C TRP A 240 -7.05 -29.46 11.78
N TRP A 241 -7.70 -28.85 10.78
CA TRP A 241 -9.13 -28.52 10.81
C TRP A 241 -10.07 -29.74 10.79
N LYS A 242 -9.62 -30.92 10.31
CA LYS A 242 -10.36 -32.19 10.50
C LYS A 242 -10.36 -32.65 11.96
N THR A 243 -9.36 -32.29 12.76
CA THR A 243 -9.25 -32.65 14.19
C THR A 243 -9.70 -31.54 15.14
N ALA A 244 -9.60 -30.28 14.74
CA ALA A 244 -10.07 -29.14 15.50
C ALA A 244 -11.61 -29.14 15.47
N MET A 245 -12.23 -29.43 16.61
CA MET A 245 -13.68 -29.55 16.74
C MET A 245 -14.33 -28.16 16.78
N THR A 246 -14.34 -27.49 15.63
CA THR A 246 -14.80 -26.10 15.48
C THR A 246 -16.12 -26.02 14.72
N GLU A 247 -17.05 -25.22 15.21
CA GLU A 247 -18.44 -25.10 14.73
C GLU A 247 -18.62 -24.42 13.36
N GLY A 248 -17.53 -24.20 12.61
CA GLY A 248 -17.51 -23.37 11.39
C GLY A 248 -17.12 -24.13 10.13
N ASP A 249 -17.69 -23.71 9.00
CA ASP A 249 -17.44 -24.26 7.65
C ASP A 249 -16.04 -23.98 7.08
N GLN A 250 -15.07 -23.64 7.93
CA GLN A 250 -13.70 -23.27 7.55
C GLN A 250 -12.96 -24.44 6.88
N LEU A 251 -13.23 -25.67 7.32
CA LEU A 251 -12.65 -26.88 6.73
C LEU A 251 -13.06 -27.02 5.26
N SER A 252 -14.33 -26.80 4.90
CA SER A 252 -14.78 -26.96 3.52
C SER A 252 -14.20 -25.88 2.61
N VAL A 253 -14.09 -24.64 3.11
CA VAL A 253 -13.42 -23.53 2.40
C VAL A 253 -11.95 -23.89 2.14
N ILE A 254 -11.19 -24.32 3.16
CA ILE A 254 -9.78 -24.69 2.99
C ILE A 254 -9.62 -25.87 2.02
N MET A 255 -10.46 -26.90 2.11
CA MET A 255 -10.44 -28.03 1.19
C MET A 255 -10.77 -27.62 -0.25
N ARG A 256 -11.72 -26.70 -0.45
CA ARG A 256 -12.09 -26.18 -1.79
C ARG A 256 -10.95 -25.38 -2.41
N GLU A 257 -10.33 -24.48 -1.63
CA GLU A 257 -9.17 -23.73 -2.10
C GLU A 257 -7.95 -24.63 -2.33
N ALA A 258 -7.76 -25.69 -1.54
CA ALA A 258 -6.71 -26.67 -1.76
C ALA A 258 -6.90 -27.47 -3.05
N ALA A 259 -8.13 -27.91 -3.34
CA ALA A 259 -8.45 -28.62 -4.57
C ALA A 259 -8.30 -27.72 -5.80
N SER A 260 -8.77 -26.46 -5.71
CA SER A 260 -8.55 -25.41 -6.71
C SER A 260 -7.05 -25.16 -6.96
N PHE A 261 -6.25 -25.01 -5.90
CA PHE A 261 -4.79 -24.88 -5.99
C PHE A 261 -4.15 -26.08 -6.71
N LYS A 262 -4.53 -27.30 -6.33
CA LYS A 262 -4.00 -28.53 -6.96
C LYS A 262 -4.36 -28.62 -8.44
N LEU A 263 -5.58 -28.26 -8.84
CA LEU A 263 -5.96 -28.17 -10.26
C LEU A 263 -5.14 -27.12 -11.02
N ARG A 264 -4.95 -25.91 -10.48
CA ARG A 264 -4.12 -24.84 -11.12
C ARG A 264 -2.67 -25.27 -11.37
N HIS A 265 -2.18 -26.28 -10.67
CA HIS A 265 -0.83 -26.83 -10.80
C HIS A 265 -0.79 -28.26 -11.37
N GLY A 266 -1.84 -28.72 -12.04
CA GLY A 266 -1.88 -29.99 -12.77
C GLY A 266 -1.95 -31.25 -11.90
N LYS A 267 -2.32 -31.14 -10.63
CA LYS A 267 -2.52 -32.26 -9.70
C LYS A 267 -4.00 -32.68 -9.67
N GLU A 268 -4.50 -33.07 -10.83
CA GLU A 268 -5.94 -33.31 -11.07
C GLU A 268 -6.51 -34.44 -10.22
N GLU A 269 -5.78 -35.56 -10.06
CA GLU A 269 -6.23 -36.71 -9.24
C GLU A 269 -6.39 -36.33 -7.76
N GLU A 270 -5.41 -35.61 -7.19
CA GLU A 270 -5.48 -35.13 -5.81
C GLU A 270 -6.60 -34.11 -5.62
N ALA A 271 -6.86 -33.25 -6.61
CA ALA A 271 -7.94 -32.28 -6.59
C ALA A 271 -9.31 -32.97 -6.64
N ALA A 272 -9.49 -33.95 -7.52
CA ALA A 272 -10.72 -34.74 -7.63
C ALA A 272 -11.05 -35.45 -6.30
N HIS A 273 -10.06 -36.07 -5.64
CA HIS A 273 -10.26 -36.71 -4.33
C HIS A 273 -10.74 -35.72 -3.26
N LEU A 274 -10.17 -34.51 -3.21
CA LEU A 274 -10.61 -33.47 -2.26
C LEU A 274 -12.03 -32.97 -2.56
N TYR A 275 -12.41 -32.81 -3.83
CA TYR A 275 -13.79 -32.46 -4.20
C TYR A 275 -14.77 -33.60 -3.93
N GLU A 276 -14.39 -34.86 -4.12
CA GLU A 276 -15.21 -36.01 -3.73
C GLU A 276 -15.49 -36.03 -2.22
N GLU A 277 -14.49 -35.77 -1.38
CA GLU A 277 -14.67 -35.65 0.07
C GLU A 277 -15.65 -34.51 0.42
N LEU A 278 -15.50 -33.34 -0.22
CA LEU A 278 -16.38 -32.17 -0.01
C LEU A 278 -17.84 -32.42 -0.41
N VAL A 279 -18.07 -33.10 -1.54
CA VAL A 279 -19.42 -33.46 -1.98
C VAL A 279 -20.07 -34.43 -0.98
N LYS A 280 -19.29 -35.39 -0.46
CA LYS A 280 -19.75 -36.36 0.56
C LYS A 280 -20.06 -35.69 1.91
N SER A 281 -19.30 -34.67 2.33
CA SER A 281 -19.47 -34.03 3.65
C SER A 281 -20.55 -32.94 3.68
N ASN A 282 -20.56 -32.05 2.68
CA ASN A 282 -21.35 -30.82 2.72
C ASN A 282 -22.47 -30.78 1.66
N GLY A 283 -22.48 -31.67 0.66
CA GLY A 283 -23.46 -31.65 -0.43
C GLY A 283 -23.49 -30.34 -1.24
N ASN A 284 -22.42 -29.54 -1.18
CA ASN A 284 -22.38 -28.20 -1.76
C ASN A 284 -22.27 -28.28 -3.30
N ILE A 285 -23.15 -27.55 -3.99
CA ILE A 285 -23.19 -27.45 -5.46
C ILE A 285 -21.86 -26.96 -6.02
N GLU A 286 -21.18 -26.02 -5.34
CA GLU A 286 -19.86 -25.53 -5.79
C GLU A 286 -18.78 -26.62 -5.77
N ALA A 287 -18.81 -27.50 -4.77
CA ALA A 287 -17.90 -28.63 -4.69
C ALA A 287 -18.20 -29.69 -5.76
N LEU A 288 -19.48 -29.89 -6.10
CA LEU A 288 -19.90 -30.76 -7.20
C LEU A 288 -19.47 -30.21 -8.56
N VAL A 289 -19.59 -28.90 -8.80
CA VAL A 289 -19.07 -28.24 -10.01
C VAL A 289 -17.54 -28.34 -10.08
N GLY A 290 -16.84 -28.17 -8.96
CA GLY A 290 -15.40 -28.44 -8.86
C GLY A 290 -15.05 -29.88 -9.22
N LEU A 291 -15.79 -30.86 -8.68
CA LEU A 291 -15.60 -32.28 -8.99
C LEU A 291 -15.79 -32.55 -10.49
N ILE A 292 -16.89 -32.06 -11.08
CA ILE A 292 -17.18 -32.25 -12.51
C ILE A 292 -16.07 -31.65 -13.37
N THR A 293 -15.62 -30.41 -13.08
CA THR A 293 -14.55 -29.77 -13.85
C THR A 293 -13.20 -30.48 -13.70
N THR A 294 -12.85 -30.98 -12.51
CA THR A 294 -11.61 -31.76 -12.30
C THR A 294 -11.66 -33.12 -12.99
N VAL A 295 -12.76 -33.87 -12.82
CA VAL A 295 -12.92 -35.21 -13.38
C VAL A 295 -13.04 -35.16 -14.91
N ALA A 296 -13.59 -34.09 -15.50
CA ALA A 296 -13.66 -33.93 -16.95
C ALA A 296 -12.29 -33.90 -17.66
N HIS A 297 -11.20 -33.53 -16.97
CA HIS A 297 -9.86 -33.57 -17.53
C HIS A 297 -9.31 -35.02 -17.62
N ALA A 298 -9.72 -35.90 -16.70
CA ALA A 298 -9.23 -37.27 -16.60
C ALA A 298 -10.19 -38.34 -17.17
N ASN A 299 -11.51 -38.16 -17.04
CA ASN A 299 -12.54 -39.11 -17.47
C ASN A 299 -13.90 -38.41 -17.66
N VAL A 300 -14.30 -38.24 -18.92
CA VAL A 300 -15.56 -37.57 -19.31
C VAL A 300 -16.80 -38.34 -18.84
N GLU A 301 -16.82 -39.67 -18.95
CA GLU A 301 -17.98 -40.50 -18.56
C GLU A 301 -18.32 -40.37 -17.06
N LYS A 302 -17.29 -40.28 -16.21
CA LYS A 302 -17.45 -40.00 -14.77
C LYS A 302 -17.96 -38.58 -14.52
N ALA A 303 -17.49 -37.59 -15.29
CA ALA A 303 -17.97 -36.21 -15.18
C ALA A 303 -19.47 -36.10 -15.53
N GLU A 304 -19.92 -36.75 -16.61
CA GLU A 304 -21.34 -36.86 -16.99
C GLU A 304 -22.19 -37.58 -15.93
N ALA A 305 -21.62 -38.54 -15.19
CA ALA A 305 -22.30 -39.21 -14.09
C ALA A 305 -22.53 -38.28 -12.88
N TYR A 306 -21.58 -37.39 -12.59
CA TYR A 306 -21.72 -36.35 -11.56
C TYR A 306 -22.62 -35.18 -12.02
N GLU A 307 -22.57 -34.82 -13.30
CA GLU A 307 -23.42 -33.77 -13.89
C GLU A 307 -24.91 -34.02 -13.65
N LYS A 308 -25.35 -35.28 -13.76
CA LYS A 308 -26.74 -35.72 -13.50
C LYS A 308 -27.24 -35.43 -12.07
N GLN A 309 -26.34 -35.09 -11.14
CA GLN A 309 -26.67 -34.69 -9.77
C GLN A 309 -26.93 -33.18 -9.63
N LEU A 310 -26.56 -32.37 -10.64
CA LEU A 310 -26.88 -30.94 -10.67
C LEU A 310 -28.38 -30.73 -10.89
N LYS A 311 -28.95 -29.77 -10.17
CA LYS A 311 -30.35 -29.37 -10.35
C LYS A 311 -30.49 -28.61 -11.67
N SER A 312 -31.43 -29.02 -12.51
CA SER A 312 -31.75 -28.29 -13.74
C SER A 312 -32.22 -26.86 -13.42
N LEU A 313 -31.72 -25.88 -14.17
CA LEU A 313 -32.01 -24.47 -13.93
C LEU A 313 -33.48 -24.15 -14.24
N PRO A 314 -34.27 -23.65 -13.26
CA PRO A 314 -35.66 -23.29 -13.49
C PRO A 314 -35.80 -22.23 -14.59
N GLY A 315 -36.67 -22.48 -15.57
CA GLY A 315 -37.01 -21.53 -16.64
C GLY A 315 -36.27 -21.72 -17.98
N LEU A 316 -35.20 -22.52 -18.04
CA LEU A 316 -34.36 -22.68 -19.25
C LEU A 316 -34.90 -23.68 -20.29
N LYS A 317 -36.23 -23.78 -20.47
CA LYS A 317 -36.88 -24.79 -21.34
C LYS A 317 -36.96 -24.43 -22.85
N GLY A 318 -36.14 -23.49 -23.31
CA GLY A 318 -36.20 -23.00 -24.70
C GLY A 318 -34.89 -22.46 -25.28
N VAL A 319 -33.75 -22.74 -24.62
CA VAL A 319 -32.43 -22.38 -25.13
C VAL A 319 -31.78 -23.64 -25.70
N ASP A 320 -31.60 -23.65 -27.02
CA ASP A 320 -30.83 -24.67 -27.74
C ASP A 320 -29.34 -24.37 -27.57
N VAL A 321 -28.68 -25.13 -26.70
CA VAL A 321 -27.25 -24.97 -26.36
C VAL A 321 -26.38 -25.33 -27.57
N ASP A 322 -26.70 -26.42 -28.28
CA ASP A 322 -25.99 -26.87 -29.48
C ASP A 322 -26.01 -25.82 -30.60
N ALA A 323 -27.14 -25.13 -30.78
CA ALA A 323 -27.24 -24.02 -31.72
C ALA A 323 -26.42 -22.81 -31.25
N LEU A 324 -26.41 -22.53 -29.94
CA LEU A 324 -25.69 -21.40 -29.36
C LEU A 324 -24.17 -21.55 -29.46
N GLU A 325 -23.63 -22.75 -29.19
CA GLU A 325 -22.20 -23.07 -29.36
C GLU A 325 -21.75 -23.00 -30.83
N LYS A 326 -22.65 -23.35 -31.76
CA LYS A 326 -22.41 -23.22 -33.21
C LYS A 326 -22.52 -21.78 -33.72
N THR A 327 -23.14 -20.86 -32.97
CA THR A 327 -23.02 -19.44 -33.29
C THR A 327 -21.64 -18.93 -32.92
N SER A 328 -20.96 -18.23 -33.84
CA SER A 328 -19.72 -17.52 -33.52
C SER A 328 -20.01 -16.55 -32.36
N GLY A 329 -19.41 -16.83 -31.21
CA GLY A 329 -19.83 -16.30 -29.91
C GLY A 329 -20.10 -14.79 -29.90
N ALA A 330 -21.10 -14.38 -29.12
CA ALA A 330 -21.51 -12.99 -29.01
C ALA A 330 -20.29 -12.10 -28.74
N LYS A 331 -20.02 -11.17 -29.67
CA LYS A 331 -18.96 -10.17 -29.48
C LYS A 331 -19.21 -9.44 -28.15
N PRO A 332 -18.16 -9.16 -27.35
CA PRO A 332 -18.31 -8.35 -26.15
C PRO A 332 -19.07 -7.07 -26.48
N VAL A 333 -20.22 -6.90 -25.83
CA VAL A 333 -21.00 -5.66 -25.97
C VAL A 333 -20.31 -4.63 -25.07
N ASP A 334 -19.28 -3.98 -25.60
CA ASP A 334 -18.67 -2.82 -24.97
C ASP A 334 -19.78 -1.82 -24.61
N GLY A 335 -19.83 -1.48 -23.32
CA GLY A 335 -21.10 -1.24 -22.66
C GLY A 335 -21.87 0.00 -23.11
N ALA A 336 -23.18 -0.15 -23.26
CA ALA A 336 -24.12 0.96 -23.16
C ALA A 336 -25.49 0.51 -22.63
N SER A 337 -25.95 1.22 -21.59
CA SER A 337 -27.37 1.36 -21.23
C SER A 337 -28.11 0.12 -20.70
N ARG A 338 -27.95 -0.11 -19.40
CA ARG A 338 -28.98 -0.71 -18.52
C ARG A 338 -30.28 0.11 -18.65
N ALA A 339 -31.23 -0.37 -19.45
CA ALA A 339 -32.51 0.28 -19.69
C ALA A 339 -33.66 -0.72 -19.56
N GLY A 340 -34.42 -0.61 -18.46
CA GLY A 340 -35.74 -1.22 -18.28
C GLY A 340 -35.81 -2.75 -18.30
N LEU A 341 -35.74 -3.38 -17.12
CA LEU A 341 -36.60 -4.55 -16.92
C LEU A 341 -38.04 -4.04 -16.90
N ALA A 342 -38.80 -4.39 -17.93
CA ALA A 342 -40.25 -4.36 -17.90
C ALA A 342 -40.70 -5.81 -18.08
N GLU A 343 -41.40 -6.34 -17.09
CA GLU A 343 -42.02 -7.66 -17.16
C GLU A 343 -43.05 -7.67 -18.29
N ALA A 344 -43.07 -8.75 -19.07
CA ALA A 344 -44.12 -9.02 -20.04
C ALA A 344 -44.53 -10.48 -19.86
N GLN A 345 -45.70 -10.68 -19.27
CA GLN A 345 -46.36 -11.99 -19.24
C GLN A 345 -46.63 -12.45 -20.67
N GLU A 346 -46.37 -13.73 -20.95
CA GLU A 346 -46.73 -14.35 -22.21
C GLU A 346 -48.13 -14.95 -22.10
N ASP A 347 -49.07 -14.48 -22.92
CA ASP A 347 -50.30 -15.22 -23.19
C ASP A 347 -50.85 -14.93 -24.60
N GLY A 348 -51.37 -15.98 -25.25
CA GLY A 348 -52.39 -15.88 -26.30
C GLY A 348 -52.10 -15.20 -27.66
N LYS A 349 -51.58 -15.97 -28.61
CA LYS A 349 -52.00 -16.01 -30.05
C LYS A 349 -52.22 -14.67 -30.81
N THR A 350 -51.38 -14.40 -31.82
CA THR A 350 -51.71 -14.59 -33.27
C THR A 350 -50.57 -14.09 -34.19
N LYS A 351 -50.49 -14.65 -35.41
CA LYS A 351 -49.45 -14.30 -36.41
C LYS A 351 -49.79 -12.99 -37.14
N GLU A 352 -49.07 -11.91 -36.86
CA GLU A 352 -48.91 -10.79 -37.79
C GLU A 352 -47.48 -10.72 -38.37
N LYS A 353 -47.37 -10.43 -39.67
CA LYS A 353 -46.08 -10.33 -40.37
C LYS A 353 -45.33 -9.05 -39.95
N PRO A 354 -44.02 -9.10 -39.64
CA PRO A 354 -43.28 -7.92 -39.25
C PRO A 354 -43.22 -6.89 -40.39
N LYS A 355 -43.75 -5.69 -40.14
CA LYS A 355 -43.76 -4.56 -41.08
C LYS A 355 -42.31 -4.15 -41.42
N LYS A 356 -41.93 -4.24 -42.70
CA LYS A 356 -40.59 -3.83 -43.18
C LYS A 356 -40.32 -2.36 -42.80
N LYS A 357 -39.35 -2.11 -41.91
CA LYS A 357 -38.91 -0.75 -41.55
C LYS A 357 -38.43 -0.02 -42.82
N ARG A 358 -39.05 1.12 -43.16
CA ARG A 358 -38.64 1.94 -44.33
C ARG A 358 -37.19 2.39 -44.12
N LYS A 359 -36.28 1.97 -45.02
CA LYS A 359 -34.91 2.53 -45.07
C LYS A 359 -35.02 4.04 -45.31
N ARG A 360 -34.49 4.85 -44.38
CA ARG A 360 -34.41 6.31 -44.55
C ARG A 360 -33.41 6.63 -45.66
N LYS A 361 -33.69 7.63 -46.49
CA LYS A 361 -32.77 8.09 -47.56
C LYS A 361 -31.45 8.57 -46.92
N PRO A 362 -30.26 8.27 -47.50
CA PRO A 362 -28.99 8.79 -47.00
C PRO A 362 -29.00 10.32 -47.07
N ARG A 363 -28.44 10.97 -46.04
CA ARG A 363 -28.41 12.43 -45.92
C ARG A 363 -27.09 12.95 -46.47
N TYR A 364 -27.11 13.45 -47.71
CA TYR A 364 -25.93 13.99 -48.36
C TYR A 364 -25.39 15.26 -47.67
N PRO A 365 -24.09 15.57 -47.81
CA PRO A 365 -23.52 16.84 -47.35
C PRO A 365 -24.25 18.06 -47.92
N LYS A 366 -24.27 19.16 -47.16
CA LYS A 366 -24.99 20.38 -47.51
C LYS A 366 -24.39 21.00 -48.78
N GLY A 367 -25.13 20.97 -49.88
CA GLY A 367 -24.70 21.48 -51.20
C GLY A 367 -24.34 20.41 -52.24
N PHE A 368 -24.53 19.11 -51.96
CA PHE A 368 -24.33 18.05 -52.96
C PHE A 368 -25.60 17.83 -53.80
N ASP A 369 -25.53 18.09 -55.10
CA ASP A 369 -26.59 17.81 -56.08
C ASP A 369 -26.36 16.44 -56.74
N PRO A 370 -27.29 15.47 -56.63
CA PRO A 370 -27.12 14.13 -57.21
C PRO A 370 -27.04 14.07 -58.73
N ALA A 371 -27.56 15.09 -59.45
CA ALA A 371 -27.58 15.08 -60.92
C ALA A 371 -26.26 15.54 -61.55
N ASN A 372 -25.51 16.39 -60.84
CA ASN A 372 -24.18 16.86 -61.22
C ASN A 372 -23.26 16.78 -59.99
N PRO A 373 -22.65 15.61 -59.70
CA PRO A 373 -21.69 15.52 -58.62
C PRO A 373 -20.51 16.44 -58.93
N GLY A 374 -20.38 17.51 -58.14
CA GLY A 374 -19.22 18.39 -58.21
C GLY A 374 -17.90 17.65 -57.94
N PRO A 375 -16.75 18.34 -58.10
CA PRO A 375 -15.43 17.72 -57.96
C PRO A 375 -15.33 16.86 -56.69
N PRO A 376 -14.70 15.67 -56.77
CA PRO A 376 -14.64 14.75 -55.63
C PRO A 376 -14.05 15.45 -54.39
N PRO A 377 -14.52 15.11 -53.17
CA PRO A 377 -14.04 15.76 -51.96
C PRO A 377 -12.52 15.66 -51.85
N ASP A 378 -11.89 16.79 -51.51
CA ASP A 378 -10.44 16.96 -51.33
C ASP A 378 -9.76 15.69 -50.76
N PRO A 379 -8.79 15.08 -51.49
CA PRO A 379 -8.14 13.85 -51.07
C PRO A 379 -7.34 13.99 -49.77
N GLU A 380 -7.06 15.20 -49.27
CA GLU A 380 -6.44 15.41 -47.96
C GLU A 380 -7.47 15.59 -46.83
N ARG A 381 -8.78 15.50 -47.13
CA ARG A 381 -9.87 15.74 -46.16
C ARG A 381 -9.89 14.73 -45.00
N TRP A 382 -9.33 13.54 -45.16
CA TRP A 382 -9.23 12.51 -44.12
C TRP A 382 -7.90 12.58 -43.33
N LEU A 383 -6.89 13.31 -43.81
CA LEU A 383 -5.64 13.52 -43.09
C LEU A 383 -5.84 14.44 -41.86
N PRO A 384 -5.07 14.25 -40.77
CA PRO A 384 -4.98 15.21 -39.66
C PRO A 384 -4.74 16.63 -40.16
N LYS A 385 -5.38 17.64 -39.55
CA LYS A 385 -5.39 19.03 -40.06
C LYS A 385 -3.99 19.68 -40.20
N ARG A 386 -2.95 19.11 -39.56
CA ARG A 386 -1.55 19.55 -39.66
C ARG A 386 -0.81 19.01 -40.89
N GLU A 387 -1.26 17.89 -41.44
CA GLU A 387 -0.63 17.17 -42.55
C GLU A 387 -1.22 17.55 -43.92
N ARG A 388 -2.26 18.40 -43.92
CA ARG A 388 -2.87 18.93 -45.15
C ARG A 388 -1.99 20.03 -45.73
N SER A 389 -1.81 20.05 -47.03
CA SER A 389 -1.17 21.10 -47.83
C SER A 389 -1.68 22.51 -47.50
N SER A 390 -2.97 22.64 -47.16
CA SER A 390 -3.61 23.90 -46.74
C SER A 390 -3.22 24.38 -45.33
N TYR A 391 -2.44 23.61 -44.55
CA TYR A 391 -2.04 23.97 -43.19
C TYR A 391 -0.93 25.02 -43.16
N ARG A 392 -1.31 26.29 -42.93
CA ARG A 392 -0.37 27.34 -42.50
C ARG A 392 -0.31 27.42 -40.96
N PRO A 393 0.78 26.98 -40.30
CA PRO A 393 0.96 27.18 -38.86
C PRO A 393 1.11 28.68 -38.54
N LYS A 394 0.42 29.14 -37.48
CA LYS A 394 0.59 30.53 -36.99
C LYS A 394 1.99 30.70 -36.41
N ARG A 395 2.58 31.89 -36.63
CA ARG A 395 4.02 32.21 -36.40
C ARG A 395 4.61 31.86 -35.02
N LYS A 396 3.79 31.60 -33.98
CA LYS A 396 4.27 31.31 -32.62
C LYS A 396 4.67 29.84 -32.39
N ASP A 397 4.16 28.90 -33.18
CA ASP A 397 4.29 27.46 -32.89
C ASP A 397 5.33 26.71 -33.75
N LYS A 398 6.19 27.43 -34.49
CA LYS A 398 7.18 26.82 -35.40
C LYS A 398 8.16 25.86 -34.71
N ARG A 399 8.46 26.05 -33.41
CA ARG A 399 9.30 25.12 -32.62
C ARG A 399 8.56 23.85 -32.14
N ALA A 400 7.23 23.87 -32.05
CA ALA A 400 6.45 22.73 -31.59
C ALA A 400 6.13 21.70 -32.70
N ALA A 401 6.27 22.10 -33.98
CA ALA A 401 6.02 21.24 -35.12
C ALA A 401 7.16 20.24 -35.42
N GLN A 402 8.39 20.53 -34.97
CA GLN A 402 9.60 19.76 -35.33
C GLN A 402 10.05 18.77 -34.23
N VAL A 403 9.41 18.77 -33.05
CA VAL A 403 9.87 18.06 -31.84
C VAL A 403 8.89 16.96 -31.39
N ARG A 404 7.97 16.51 -32.27
CA ARG A 404 7.02 15.43 -31.92
C ARG A 404 6.76 14.44 -33.07
N GLY A 405 7.85 13.94 -33.65
CA GLY A 405 7.84 12.63 -34.32
C GLY A 405 7.77 11.48 -33.30
N SER A 406 7.67 10.24 -33.79
CA SER A 406 7.73 9.02 -32.98
C SER A 406 9.01 8.95 -32.14
N GLN A 407 8.93 8.36 -30.94
CA GLN A 407 10.10 8.20 -30.07
C GLN A 407 11.19 7.40 -30.80
N GLY A 408 12.42 7.93 -30.81
CA GLY A 408 13.62 7.24 -31.33
C GLY A 408 14.49 8.04 -32.32
N ALA A 409 13.98 9.13 -32.91
CA ALA A 409 14.74 9.89 -33.91
C ALA A 409 15.73 10.91 -33.28
N VAL A 410 16.99 10.52 -33.13
CA VAL A 410 18.11 11.45 -32.84
C VAL A 410 18.53 12.22 -34.10
N VAL A 411 18.63 13.54 -33.99
CA VAL A 411 19.12 14.41 -35.06
C VAL A 411 20.64 14.24 -35.18
N ARG A 412 21.11 13.94 -36.40
CA ARG A 412 22.52 13.75 -36.72
C ARG A 412 23.02 14.96 -37.49
N ASP A 413 23.72 15.88 -36.80
CA ASP A 413 24.37 17.00 -37.46
C ASP A 413 25.50 16.49 -38.38
N LYS A 414 25.55 17.07 -39.59
CA LYS A 414 26.59 16.81 -40.58
C LYS A 414 27.73 17.81 -40.39
N ASN A 415 28.96 17.30 -40.33
CA ASN A 415 30.14 18.03 -40.81
C ASN A 415 31.09 17.04 -41.50
N GLU A 416 31.83 17.54 -42.49
CA GLU A 416 32.58 16.75 -43.47
C GLU A 416 33.93 16.20 -42.95
N PRO A 417 34.50 15.17 -43.62
CA PRO A 417 35.67 14.47 -43.13
C PRO A 417 37.00 15.07 -43.62
N SER A 418 38.04 14.93 -42.81
CA SER A 418 39.42 14.85 -43.29
C SER A 418 40.13 13.68 -42.61
N ALA A 419 40.99 12.99 -43.35
CA ALA A 419 41.58 11.71 -42.96
C ALA A 419 42.94 11.87 -42.27
N SER A 420 43.24 11.00 -41.30
CA SER A 420 44.45 10.13 -41.35
C SER A 420 44.67 9.30 -40.08
N ALA A 421 45.10 8.04 -40.28
CA ALA A 421 46.03 7.24 -39.48
C ALA A 421 45.88 7.12 -37.94
N THR A 422 45.42 5.94 -37.52
CA THR A 422 46.24 4.94 -36.78
C THR A 422 47.38 5.46 -35.87
N ASN A 423 47.26 5.28 -34.55
CA ASN A 423 47.96 4.15 -33.88
C ASN A 423 47.50 3.91 -32.42
N SER A 424 47.69 2.67 -31.96
CA SER A 424 47.51 2.25 -30.57
C SER A 424 48.84 2.18 -29.83
N ASN A 425 48.93 2.69 -28.58
CA ASN A 425 49.53 1.94 -27.46
C ASN A 425 49.47 2.64 -26.09
N THR A 426 48.86 1.92 -25.14
CA THR A 426 49.34 1.56 -23.78
C THR A 426 50.09 2.56 -22.88
N SER A 427 49.49 2.78 -21.70
CA SER A 427 50.10 2.84 -20.34
C SER A 427 51.37 3.67 -20.08
N ASN A 428 51.30 4.59 -19.09
CA ASN A 428 51.83 4.29 -17.75
C ASN A 428 51.24 5.20 -16.64
N SER A 429 51.56 4.83 -15.41
CA SER A 429 51.09 5.30 -14.10
C SER A 429 51.85 6.52 -13.53
N LYS A 430 51.17 7.24 -12.61
CA LYS A 430 51.62 7.84 -11.32
C LYS A 430 50.65 9.00 -10.96
N SER A 431 49.85 8.92 -9.90
CA SER A 431 50.20 9.14 -8.48
C SER A 431 50.85 10.51 -8.18
N ASN A 432 50.09 11.47 -7.64
CA ASN A 432 50.25 11.86 -6.23
C ASN A 432 49.15 12.78 -5.69
N GLN A 433 49.09 12.87 -4.36
CA GLN A 433 48.11 13.60 -3.57
C GLN A 433 48.35 15.12 -3.53
N ALA A 434 47.25 15.83 -3.31
CA ALA A 434 47.06 17.02 -2.44
C ALA A 434 48.23 17.95 -2.12
N THR A 435 47.96 19.27 -2.16
CA THR A 435 47.77 20.05 -0.91
C THR A 435 47.14 21.43 -1.16
N SER A 436 46.68 22.06 -0.07
CA SER A 436 45.86 23.25 0.02
C SER A 436 46.64 24.57 0.17
N SER A 437 46.08 25.68 -0.34
CA SER A 437 45.93 27.02 0.34
C SER A 437 45.64 28.10 -0.72
N LYS A 438 45.14 29.32 -0.47
CA LYS A 438 44.29 30.04 0.52
C LYS A 438 44.56 31.54 0.22
N GLY A 439 43.53 32.37 0.00
CA GLY A 439 43.67 33.82 -0.31
C GLY A 439 42.59 34.27 -1.31
N VAL A 440 41.48 34.92 -0.96
CA VAL A 440 41.22 36.22 -0.28
C VAL A 440 41.39 37.44 -1.19
N SER A 441 40.26 38.03 -1.60
CA SER A 441 39.89 39.47 -1.73
C SER A 441 38.47 39.54 -2.33
N GLN A 442 37.46 40.18 -1.72
CA GLN A 442 37.15 41.63 -1.77
C GLN A 442 36.99 42.17 -3.21
N SER A 443 35.91 42.85 -3.66
CA SER A 443 34.64 43.32 -3.04
C SER A 443 33.54 43.34 -4.16
N ALA A 444 32.34 43.96 -4.12
CA ALA A 444 31.67 44.92 -3.22
C ALA A 444 30.11 44.88 -3.41
N GLU A 445 29.37 45.56 -2.53
CA GLU A 445 28.01 46.09 -2.81
C GLU A 445 28.10 47.50 -3.46
N PRO A 446 27.03 48.02 -4.09
CA PRO A 446 26.26 49.03 -3.36
C PRO A 446 24.73 49.12 -3.63
N SER A 447 24.00 49.39 -2.55
CA SER A 447 22.88 50.35 -2.42
C SER A 447 21.55 50.18 -3.18
N ARG A 448 20.50 50.13 -2.34
CA ARG A 448 19.08 50.45 -2.57
C ARG A 448 18.84 51.88 -3.10
N PRO A 449 17.65 52.14 -3.66
CA PRO A 449 16.86 53.28 -3.13
C PRO A 449 15.37 52.94 -2.83
N GLN A 450 14.69 53.85 -2.12
CA GLN A 450 13.27 53.76 -1.71
C GLN A 450 12.37 54.73 -2.49
N SER A 451 11.09 54.36 -2.73
CA SER A 451 9.91 55.26 -2.79
C SER A 451 8.64 54.40 -2.98
N LYS A 452 7.66 54.32 -2.07
CA LYS A 452 6.64 55.29 -1.59
C LYS A 452 5.29 55.23 -2.35
N SER A 453 4.20 55.13 -1.58
CA SER A 453 2.77 55.26 -1.96
C SER A 453 2.17 54.08 -2.79
N SER A 454 0.86 53.81 -2.79
CA SER A 454 -0.27 54.60 -2.26
C SER A 454 -1.40 53.74 -1.65
N ARG A 455 -2.25 54.40 -0.84
CA ARG A 455 -3.36 53.84 -0.05
C ARG A 455 -4.68 54.09 -0.81
N LYS A 456 -5.59 53.10 -0.94
CA LYS A 456 -7.02 53.40 -1.21
C LYS A 456 -7.98 52.38 -0.60
N LYS A 457 -9.11 52.89 -0.12
CA LYS A 457 -10.17 52.19 0.63
C LYS A 457 -11.32 51.73 -0.28
N SER A 458 -12.00 50.66 0.17
CA SER A 458 -13.47 50.45 0.18
C SER A 458 -14.33 50.78 -1.05
N ARG A 459 -15.06 49.77 -1.57
CA ARG A 459 -16.53 49.62 -1.45
C ARG A 459 -17.06 48.69 -2.56
N LYS A 460 -17.53 47.50 -2.18
CA LYS A 460 -18.97 47.21 -2.16
C LYS A 460 -19.25 46.06 -1.21
#